data_AF-A0A845ZD57-F1
#
_entry.id   AF-A0A845ZD57-F1
#
_cell.length_a   1.000
_cell.length_b   1.000
_cell.length_c   1.000
_cell.angle_alpha   90.00
_cell.angle_beta   90.00
_cell.angle_gamma   90.00
#
_symmetry.space_group_name_H-M   'P 1'
#
loop_
_entity.id
_entity.type
_entity.pdbx_description
1 polymer ?
#
loop_
_entity_poly.entity_id
_entity_poly.type
_entity_poly.pdbx_seq_one_letter_code
_entity_poly.pdbx_strand_id
1 'polypeptide(L)'
;MSEIKIPVVVETVIEVRIVPATSCYIIEVVYEKTNQAQIHSRYVAGIDLGIDRLVALSTNKPGVKPMLVNGKPLKSVNQLYNKRQAKYQSYLKGNRKSSRIY
;
A
#
# COMPACT_ATOMS: atom_id res chain seq x y z
N MET A 1 5.61 2.37 37.89
CA MET A 1 5.56 2.71 36.46
C MET A 1 5.60 1.41 35.68
N SER A 2 4.71 1.22 34.71
CA SER A 2 4.72 0.01 33.88
C SER A 2 5.73 0.17 32.75
N GLU A 3 6.62 -0.80 32.61
CA GLU A 3 7.62 -0.84 31.54
C GLU A 3 6.93 -1.35 30.26
N ILE A 4 6.99 -0.57 29.17
CA ILE A 4 6.45 -0.96 27.86
C ILE A 4 7.64 -1.25 26.93
N LYS A 5 7.70 -2.48 26.39
CA LYS A 5 8.74 -2.91 25.46
C LYS A 5 8.16 -3.08 24.06
N ILE A 6 8.82 -2.50 23.07
CA ILE A 6 8.44 -2.60 21.67
C ILE A 6 9.50 -3.43 20.94
N PRO A 7 9.17 -4.64 20.47
CA PRO A 7 10.14 -5.48 19.76
C PRO A 7 10.45 -4.88 18.39
N VAL A 8 11.73 -4.84 18.04
CA VAL A 8 12.20 -4.35 16.75
C VAL A 8 13.09 -5.43 16.12
N VAL A 9 12.97 -5.62 14.80
CA VAL A 9 13.69 -6.66 14.03
C VAL A 9 15.01 -6.13 13.44
N VAL A 10 15.37 -4.88 13.74
CA VAL A 10 16.52 -4.19 13.15
C VAL A 10 17.57 -3.92 14.21
N GLU A 11 18.84 -3.97 13.81
CA GLU A 11 19.98 -3.77 14.71
C GLU A 11 20.13 -2.28 15.09
N THR A 12 19.95 -1.39 14.13
CA THR A 12 20.13 0.05 14.32
C THR A 12 18.83 0.80 14.06
N VAL A 13 18.32 1.43 15.11
CA VAL A 13 17.19 2.37 15.04
C VAL A 13 17.73 3.79 14.90
N ILE A 14 17.22 4.53 13.92
CA ILE A 14 17.61 5.92 13.66
C ILE A 14 16.69 6.88 14.43
N GLU A 15 15.39 6.61 14.36
CA GLU A 15 14.37 7.48 14.96
C GLU A 15 13.17 6.64 15.40
N VAL A 16 12.53 7.04 16.49
CA VAL A 16 11.21 6.52 16.89
C VAL A 16 10.24 7.68 16.97
N ARG A 17 9.14 7.61 16.22
CA ARG A 17 8.08 8.63 16.23
C ARG A 17 6.84 8.09 16.91
N ILE A 18 6.25 8.92 17.76
CA ILE A 18 4.95 8.67 18.38
C ILE A 18 3.96 9.57 17.66
N VAL A 19 3.14 8.98 16.79
CA VAL A 19 2.15 9.70 15.98
C VAL A 19 0.77 9.48 16.59
N PRO A 20 0.09 10.53 17.11
CA PRO A 20 -1.28 10.41 17.56
C PRO A 20 -2.20 10.05 16.38
N ALA A 21 -3.05 9.04 16.55
CA ALA A 21 -4.10 8.65 15.63
C ALA A 21 -5.46 8.64 16.35
N THR A 22 -6.55 8.48 15.59
CA THR A 22 -7.93 8.68 16.08
C THR A 22 -8.27 7.91 17.36
N SER A 23 -7.71 6.70 17.55
CA SER A 23 -7.99 5.86 18.72
C SER A 23 -6.76 5.15 19.30
N CYS A 24 -5.56 5.55 18.87
CA CYS A 24 -4.31 4.93 19.30
C CYS A 24 -3.13 5.87 19.04
N TYR A 25 -1.95 5.48 19.53
CA TYR A 25 -0.68 6.03 19.06
C TYR A 25 -0.06 5.03 18.10
N ILE A 26 0.43 5.53 16.96
CA ILE A 26 1.25 4.77 16.01
C ILE A 26 2.70 4.99 16.43
N ILE A 27 3.40 3.90 16.69
CA ILE A 27 4.85 3.93 16.91
C ILE A 27 5.53 3.59 15.60
N GLU A 28 6.20 4.56 15.02
CA GLU A 28 6.97 4.38 13.79
C GLU A 28 8.44 4.24 14.15
N VAL A 29 9.06 3.13 13.74
CA VAL A 29 10.49 2.87 13.94
C VAL A 29 11.19 3.07 12.60
N VAL A 30 12.01 4.11 12.50
CA VAL A 30 12.77 4.45 11.30
C VAL A 30 14.16 3.84 11.41
N TYR A 31 14.57 3.16 10.35
CA TYR A 31 15.87 2.51 10.24
C TYR A 31 16.33 2.55 8.78
N GLU A 32 17.65 2.50 8.58
CA GLU A 32 18.21 2.36 7.25
C GLU A 32 18.15 0.90 6.80
N LYS A 33 17.67 0.69 5.58
CA LYS A 33 17.69 -0.61 4.93
C LYS A 33 18.59 -0.53 3.71
N THR A 34 19.72 -1.22 3.76
CA THR A 34 20.57 -1.36 2.58
C THR A 34 19.77 -2.03 1.46
N ASN A 35 19.73 -1.38 0.30
CA ASN A 35 19.19 -2.02 -0.89
C ASN A 35 20.01 -3.26 -1.22
N GLN A 36 19.33 -4.33 -1.65
CA GLN A 36 20.04 -5.45 -2.23
C GLN A 36 20.80 -4.95 -3.46
N ALA A 37 22.03 -5.42 -3.64
CA ALA A 37 22.82 -5.09 -4.81
C ALA A 37 22.03 -5.41 -6.08
N GLN A 38 22.13 -4.53 -7.07
CA GLN A 38 21.46 -4.75 -8.35
C GLN A 38 22.04 -6.01 -9.00
N ILE A 39 21.19 -7.02 -9.19
CA ILE A 39 21.59 -8.23 -9.88
C ILE A 39 21.54 -7.94 -11.39
N HIS A 40 22.69 -7.95 -12.05
CA HIS A 40 22.74 -7.89 -13.50
C HIS A 40 22.32 -9.24 -14.09
N SER A 41 21.20 -9.24 -14.80
CA SER A 41 20.68 -10.42 -15.49
C SER A 41 20.35 -10.08 -16.93
N ARG A 42 20.61 -11.02 -17.85
CA ARG A 42 20.08 -10.98 -19.23
C ARG A 42 18.57 -11.18 -19.28
N TYR A 43 17.96 -11.60 -18.18
CA TYR A 43 16.53 -11.84 -18.10
C TYR A 43 15.80 -10.55 -17.77
N VAL A 44 14.76 -10.26 -18.56
CA VAL A 44 13.91 -9.09 -18.44
C VAL A 44 12.49 -9.54 -18.15
N ALA A 45 11.81 -8.85 -17.25
CA ALA A 45 10.39 -9.04 -16.99
C ALA A 45 9.65 -7.74 -17.35
N GLY A 46 8.61 -7.87 -18.16
CA GLY A 46 7.66 -6.80 -18.46
C GLY A 46 6.45 -6.89 -17.54
N ILE A 47 6.04 -5.75 -17.01
CA ILE A 47 4.88 -5.60 -16.13
C ILE A 47 3.93 -4.59 -16.79
N ASP A 48 2.74 -5.04 -17.12
CA ASP A 48 1.64 -4.18 -17.57
C ASP A 48 0.57 -4.12 -16.48
N LEU A 49 0.14 -2.91 -16.11
CA LEU A 49 -0.81 -2.68 -15.04
C LEU A 49 -2.20 -2.39 -15.62
N GLY A 50 -3.23 -3.02 -15.05
CA GLY A 50 -4.61 -2.86 -15.50
C GLY A 50 -5.63 -2.87 -14.35
N ILE A 51 -6.91 -2.84 -14.70
CA ILE A 51 -8.00 -2.79 -13.71
C ILE A 51 -8.56 -4.18 -13.41
N ASP A 52 -8.98 -4.93 -14.44
CA ASP A 52 -9.54 -6.28 -14.24
C ASP A 52 -8.44 -7.34 -14.15
N ARG A 53 -7.38 -7.17 -14.94
CA ARG A 53 -6.08 -7.84 -14.76
C ARG A 53 -5.15 -6.80 -14.16
N LEU A 54 -4.97 -6.85 -12.83
CA LEU A 54 -4.17 -5.85 -12.12
C LEU A 54 -2.73 -5.83 -12.62
N VAL A 55 -2.19 -7.01 -12.89
CA VAL A 55 -0.86 -7.19 -13.43
C VAL A 55 -0.90 -8.24 -14.53
N ALA A 56 -0.33 -7.94 -15.68
CA ALA A 56 0.15 -8.91 -16.64
C ALA A 56 1.68 -8.92 -16.61
N LEU A 57 2.25 -10.06 -16.22
CA LEU A 57 3.69 -10.27 -16.08
C LEU A 57 4.15 -11.28 -17.14
N SER A 58 5.20 -10.92 -17.88
CA SER A 58 5.87 -11.83 -18.81
C SER A 58 7.38 -11.64 -18.73
N THR A 59 8.16 -12.67 -19.11
CA THR A 59 9.61 -12.62 -19.07
C THR A 59 10.22 -13.47 -20.18
N ASN A 60 11.44 -13.10 -20.61
CA ASN A 60 12.27 -13.92 -21.49
C ASN A 60 13.01 -15.06 -20.75
N LYS A 61 12.78 -15.25 -19.45
CA LYS A 61 13.40 -16.34 -18.67
C LYS A 61 12.74 -17.70 -18.98
N PRO A 62 13.49 -18.69 -19.49
CA PRO A 62 12.95 -20.02 -19.79
C PRO A 62 12.34 -20.70 -18.56
N GLY A 63 11.24 -21.42 -18.77
CA GLY A 63 10.54 -22.17 -17.71
C GLY A 63 9.61 -21.31 -16.83
N VAL A 64 9.60 -19.99 -16.99
CA VAL A 64 8.66 -19.10 -16.30
C VAL A 64 7.43 -18.87 -17.17
N LYS A 65 6.26 -19.22 -16.66
CA LYS A 65 4.99 -18.98 -17.36
C LYS A 65 4.54 -17.53 -17.13
N PRO A 66 3.96 -16.85 -18.14
CA PRO A 66 3.31 -15.57 -17.94
C PRO A 66 2.24 -15.65 -16.85
N MET A 67 2.10 -14.58 -16.06
CA MET A 67 1.20 -14.52 -14.91
C MET A 67 0.21 -13.37 -15.04
N LEU A 68 -1.02 -13.62 -14.59
CA LEU A 68 -2.09 -12.63 -14.50
C LEU A 68 -2.54 -12.52 -13.04
N VAL A 69 -2.49 -11.31 -12.50
CA VAL A 69 -3.02 -11.00 -11.17
C VAL A 69 -4.44 -10.45 -11.34
N ASN A 70 -5.40 -11.04 -10.64
CA ASN A 70 -6.80 -10.60 -10.70
C ASN A 70 -6.99 -9.27 -9.97
N GLY A 71 -7.46 -8.24 -10.68
CA GLY A 71 -7.73 -6.91 -10.12
C GLY A 71 -9.18 -6.67 -9.69
N LYS A 72 -10.10 -7.60 -9.98
CA LYS A 72 -11.51 -7.49 -9.58
C LYS A 72 -11.72 -7.30 -8.06
N PRO A 73 -10.94 -7.93 -7.15
CA PRO A 73 -11.06 -7.67 -5.73
C PRO A 73 -10.81 -6.19 -5.37
N LEU A 74 -9.74 -5.60 -5.92
CA LEU A 74 -9.43 -4.18 -5.72
C LEU A 74 -10.55 -3.27 -6.27
N LYS A 75 -11.07 -3.60 -7.46
CA LYS A 75 -12.23 -2.91 -8.05
C LYS A 75 -13.47 -2.98 -7.15
N SER A 76 -13.74 -4.11 -6.52
CA SER A 76 -14.86 -4.30 -5.59
C SER A 76 -14.70 -3.43 -4.33
N VAL A 77 -13.49 -3.37 -3.77
CA VAL A 77 -13.18 -2.49 -2.63
C VAL A 77 -13.37 -1.02 -3.02
N ASN A 78 -12.88 -0.61 -4.19
CA ASN A 78 -13.08 0.75 -4.70
C ASN A 78 -14.57 1.09 -4.90
N GLN A 79 -15.36 0.12 -5.37
CA GLN A 79 -16.81 0.29 -5.49
C GLN A 79 -17.49 0.49 -4.14
N LEU A 80 -17.11 -0.28 -3.11
CA LEU A 80 -17.61 -0.10 -1.76
C LEU A 80 -17.26 1.28 -1.20
N TYR A 81 -16.02 1.73 -1.43
CA TYR A 81 -15.58 3.07 -1.08
C TYR A 81 -16.45 4.15 -1.73
N ASN A 82 -16.65 4.07 -3.06
CA ASN A 82 -17.48 5.03 -3.80
C ASN A 82 -18.93 5.04 -3.30
N LYS A 83 -19.50 3.89 -2.94
CA LYS A 83 -20.85 3.79 -2.35
C LYS A 83 -20.92 4.49 -0.98
N ARG A 84 -19.93 4.27 -0.12
CA ARG A 84 -19.86 4.92 1.20
C ARG A 84 -19.68 6.43 1.06
N GLN A 85 -18.77 6.86 0.19
CA GLN A 85 -18.56 8.28 -0.10
C GLN A 85 -19.84 8.95 -0.60
N ALA A 86 -20.53 8.35 -1.59
CA ALA A 86 -21.80 8.86 -2.11
C ALA A 86 -22.87 8.96 -1.02
N LYS A 87 -22.97 7.96 -0.14
CA LYS A 87 -23.87 7.99 1.02
C LYS A 87 -23.59 9.18 1.93
N TYR A 88 -22.34 9.39 2.35
CA TYR A 88 -22.00 10.51 3.23
C TYR A 88 -22.19 11.88 2.55
N GLN A 89 -21.83 11.97 1.28
CA GLN A 89 -22.03 13.17 0.48
C GLN A 89 -23.53 13.53 0.34
N SER A 90 -24.42 12.54 0.32
CA SER A 90 -25.87 12.75 0.26
C SER A 90 -26.46 13.42 1.52
N TYR A 91 -25.78 13.33 2.67
CA TYR A 91 -26.23 13.97 3.90
C TYR A 91 -25.88 15.46 3.97
N LEU A 92 -25.06 15.97 3.06
CA LEU A 92 -24.70 17.38 3.01
C LEU A 92 -25.86 18.20 2.42
N LYS A 93 -26.24 19.30 3.09
CA LYS A 93 -27.30 20.22 2.64
C LYS A 93 -26.74 21.27 1.67
N GLY A 94 -27.49 21.58 0.62
CA GLY A 94 -27.12 22.57 -0.41
C GLY A 94 -25.94 22.14 -1.29
N ASN A 95 -25.28 23.07 -1.98
CA ASN A 95 -24.15 22.80 -2.88
C ASN A 95 -22.80 22.54 -2.16
N ARG A 96 -22.83 22.08 -0.91
CA ARG A 96 -21.61 21.87 -0.11
C ARG A 96 -20.87 20.62 -0.57
N LYS A 97 -19.56 20.73 -0.78
CA LYS A 97 -18.65 19.62 -1.10
C LYS A 97 -17.70 19.37 0.06
N SER A 98 -17.33 18.12 0.31
CA SER A 98 -16.25 17.82 1.26
C SER A 98 -14.91 18.28 0.70
N SER A 99 -14.08 18.92 1.53
CA SER A 99 -12.71 19.27 1.20
C SER A 99 -11.91 18.02 0.85
N ARG A 100 -11.16 18.05 -0.25
CA ARG A 100 -10.22 16.97 -0.60
C ARG A 100 -9.02 17.08 0.33
N ILE A 101 -8.84 16.11 1.21
CA ILE A 101 -7.59 15.94 1.95
C ILE A 101 -6.64 15.24 0.98
N TYR A 102 -5.57 15.93 0.58
CA TYR A 102 -4.49 15.39 -0.24
C TYR A 102 -3.57 14.51 0.59
#